data_AF-A0A352Y3X3-F1
#
_entry.id   AF-A0A352Y3X3-F1
#
_cell.length_a   1.000
_cell.length_b   1.000
_cell.length_c   1.000
_cell.angle_alpha   90.00
_cell.angle_beta   90.00
_cell.angle_gamma   90.00
#
_symmetry.space_group_name_H-M   'P 1'
#
loop_
_entity.id
_entity.type
_entity.pdbx_description
1 polymer ?
#
loop_
_entity_poly.entity_id
_entity_poly.type
_entity_poly.pdbx_seq_one_letter_code
_entity_poly.pdbx_strand_id
1 'polypeptide(L)'
;MAIACEITPAKRKRLFKTFGPCPAGYTNDDLERFLDLLYGMYSHVYSAAELRHMVVSDPFDRSETPRQLKLVELTDWLEALVS
;
A
#
# COMPACT_ATOMS: atom_id res chain seq x y z
N MET A 1 9.61 14.81 0.07
CA MET A 1 8.79 14.39 -1.08
C MET A 1 9.30 13.05 -1.52
N ALA A 2 8.57 11.97 -1.21
CA ALA A 2 8.87 10.65 -1.75
C ALA A 2 8.77 10.74 -3.28
N ILE A 3 9.75 10.17 -3.99
CA ILE A 3 9.72 10.10 -5.44
C ILE A 3 8.61 9.11 -5.77
N ALA A 4 7.40 9.61 -6.05
CA ALA A 4 6.28 8.78 -6.50
C ALA A 4 6.72 8.14 -7.82
N CYS A 5 7.00 6.84 -7.76
CA CYS A 5 7.34 6.09 -8.95
C CYS A 5 6.02 5.93 -9.73
N GLU A 6 5.83 6.68 -10.81
CA GLU A 6 4.57 6.68 -11.55
C GLU A 6 4.07 5.26 -11.82
N ILE A 7 2.93 4.91 -11.21
CA ILE A 7 2.35 3.58 -11.35
C ILE A 7 1.82 3.45 -12.76
N THR A 8 2.46 2.58 -13.55
CA THR A 8 2.02 2.31 -14.92
C THR A 8 0.58 1.80 -14.95
N PRO A 9 -0.21 2.09 -16.01
CA PRO A 9 -1.59 1.61 -16.13
C PRO A 9 -1.72 0.09 -16.01
N ALA A 10 -0.73 -0.66 -16.51
CA ALA A 10 -0.69 -2.12 -16.39
C ALA A 10 -0.50 -2.58 -14.93
N LYS A 11 0.40 -1.94 -14.18
CA LYS A 11 0.61 -2.20 -12.76
C LYS A 11 -0.64 -1.86 -11.95
N ARG A 12 -1.24 -0.68 -12.17
CA ARG A 12 -2.51 -0.24 -11.56
C ARG A 12 -3.63 -1.27 -11.77
N LYS A 13 -3.84 -1.70 -13.03
CA LYS A 13 -4.85 -2.72 -13.37
C LYS A 13 -4.61 -4.06 -12.66
N ARG A 14 -3.34 -4.49 -12.55
CA ARG A 14 -2.99 -5.72 -11.81
C ARG A 14 -3.28 -5.57 -10.32
N LEU A 15 -2.90 -4.46 -9.70
CA LEU A 15 -3.12 -4.20 -8.27
C LEU A 15 -4.61 -4.20 -7.93
N PHE A 16 -5.45 -3.51 -8.70
CA PHE A 16 -6.90 -3.50 -8.48
C PHE A 16 -7.55 -4.86 -8.68
N LYS A 17 -7.04 -5.67 -9.61
CA LYS A 17 -7.50 -7.06 -9.77
C LYS A 17 -7.16 -7.93 -8.56
N THR A 18 -6.01 -7.69 -7.93
CA THR A 18 -5.51 -8.51 -6.81
C THR A 18 -6.07 -8.07 -5.46
N PHE A 19 -6.08 -6.77 -5.19
CA PHE A 19 -6.41 -6.21 -3.87
C PHE A 19 -7.80 -5.57 -3.82
N GLY A 20 -8.38 -5.27 -4.98
CA GLY A 20 -9.71 -4.66 -5.09
C GLY A 20 -9.65 -3.13 -5.22
N PRO A 21 -10.85 -2.50 -5.27
CA PRO A 21 -10.99 -1.05 -5.27
C PRO A 21 -10.73 -0.45 -3.88
N CYS A 22 -10.99 0.85 -3.72
CA CYS A 22 -10.88 1.55 -2.44
C CYS A 22 -11.67 0.81 -1.32
N PRO A 23 -11.03 0.56 -0.16
CA PRO A 23 -11.70 -0.03 1.00
C PRO A 23 -12.96 0.72 1.42
N ALA A 24 -14.03 -0.01 1.72
CA ALA A 24 -15.28 0.59 2.13
C ALA A 24 -15.12 1.40 3.43
N GLY A 25 -15.60 2.64 3.42
CA GLY A 25 -15.56 3.54 4.58
C GLY A 25 -14.29 4.39 4.71
N TYR A 26 -13.40 4.36 3.71
CA TYR A 26 -12.22 5.22 3.65
C TYR A 26 -12.33 6.21 2.49
N THR A 27 -11.94 7.46 2.73
CA THR A 27 -11.79 8.47 1.69
C THR A 27 -10.38 8.43 1.10
N ASN A 28 -10.17 9.05 -0.07
CA ASN A 28 -8.82 9.18 -0.62
C ASN A 28 -7.88 9.91 0.36
N ASP A 29 -8.35 10.96 1.03
CA ASP A 29 -7.59 11.70 2.05
C ASP A 29 -7.15 10.79 3.21
N ASP A 30 -8.01 9.86 3.65
CA ASP A 30 -7.66 8.89 4.70
C ASP A 30 -6.55 7.95 4.24
N LEU A 31 -6.62 7.50 2.98
CA LEU A 31 -5.62 6.61 2.38
C LEU A 31 -4.29 7.32 2.13
N GLU A 32 -4.32 8.58 1.69
CA GLU A 32 -3.12 9.43 1.53
C GLU A 32 -2.41 9.62 2.88
N ARG A 33 -3.15 9.99 3.93
CA ARG A 33 -2.59 10.13 5.28
C ARG A 33 -2.01 8.82 5.80
N PHE A 34 -2.67 7.70 5.52
CA PHE A 34 -2.16 6.39 5.91
C PHE A 34 -0.87 6.03 5.17
N LEU A 35 -0.81 6.32 3.86
CA LEU A 35 0.39 6.13 3.05
C LEU A 35 1.56 7.01 3.55
N ASP A 36 1.30 8.28 3.87
CA ASP A 36 2.29 9.19 4.46
C ASP A 36 2.84 8.65 5.80
N LEU A 37 1.96 8.10 6.65
CA LEU A 37 2.37 7.48 7.90
C LEU A 37 3.28 6.26 7.66
N LEU A 38 2.93 5.39 6.72
CA LEU A 38 3.76 4.24 6.35
C LEU A 38 5.13 4.70 5.86
N TYR A 39 5.18 5.70 4.98
CA TYR A 39 6.47 6.24 4.52
C TYR A 39 7.28 6.86 5.65
N GLY A 40 6.65 7.60 6.56
CA GLY A 40 7.32 8.14 7.76
C GLY A 40 7.90 7.05 8.67
N MET A 41 7.16 5.98 8.91
CA MET A 41 7.59 4.88 9.79
C MET A 41 8.81 4.12 9.25
N TYR A 42 8.83 3.86 7.94
CA TYR A 42 9.79 2.95 7.33
C TYR A 42 11.00 3.62 6.68
N SER A 43 10.89 4.89 6.27
CA SER A 43 11.90 5.59 5.48
C SER A 43 13.27 5.76 6.15
N HIS A 44 13.33 5.81 7.49
CA HIS A 44 14.56 6.06 8.23
C HIS A 44 15.18 4.82 8.86
N VAL A 45 14.42 3.72 8.96
CA VAL A 45 14.80 2.55 9.74
C VAL A 45 15.22 1.39 8.84
N TYR A 46 14.64 1.28 7.65
CA TYR A 46 14.84 0.14 6.77
C TYR A 46 15.34 0.57 5.40
N SER A 47 16.27 -0.22 4.86
CA SER A 47 16.66 -0.10 3.46
C SER A 47 15.54 -0.57 2.53
N ALA A 48 15.58 -0.12 1.28
CA ALA A 48 14.65 -0.57 0.25
C ALA A 48 14.70 -2.09 0.03
N ALA A 49 15.83 -2.74 0.29
CA ALA A 49 15.95 -4.20 0.20
C ALA A 49 15.16 -4.88 1.33
N GLU A 50 15.26 -4.39 2.55
CA GLU A 50 14.54 -4.94 3.71
C GLU A 50 13.02 -4.78 3.56
N LEU A 51 12.56 -3.62 3.09
CA LEU A 51 11.13 -3.34 2.89
C LEU A 51 10.47 -4.28 1.87
N ARG A 52 11.21 -4.76 0.85
CA ARG A 52 10.69 -5.72 -0.15
C ARG A 52 10.39 -7.11 0.43
N HIS A 53 11.01 -7.44 1.56
CA HIS A 53 10.83 -8.72 2.23
C HIS A 53 9.89 -8.64 3.43
N MET A 54 9.50 -7.44 3.83
CA MET A 54 8.59 -7.25 4.95
C MET A 54 7.17 -7.68 4.57
N VAL A 55 6.60 -8.57 5.38
CA VAL A 55 5.22 -9.04 5.25
C VAL A 55 4.39 -8.40 6.35
N VAL A 56 3.20 -7.93 5.98
CA VAL A 56 2.25 -7.30 6.88
C VAL A 56 0.87 -7.91 6.68
N SER A 57 0.05 -7.90 7.73
CA SER A 57 -1.38 -8.17 7.63
C SER A 57 -2.05 -7.04 6.84
N ASP A 58 -3.00 -7.40 5.98
CA ASP A 58 -3.86 -6.46 5.29
C ASP A 58 -4.71 -5.69 6.31
N PRO A 59 -4.51 -4.37 6.46
CA PRO A 59 -5.23 -3.59 7.47
C PRO A 59 -6.71 -3.41 7.14
N PHE A 60 -7.13 -3.71 5.91
CA PHE A 60 -8.53 -3.59 5.47
C PHE A 60 -9.27 -4.92 5.46
N ASP A 61 -8.55 -6.03 5.65
CA ASP A 61 -9.15 -7.35 5.79
C ASP A 61 -9.63 -7.56 7.22
N ARG A 62 -10.95 -7.61 7.40
CA ARG A 62 -11.61 -7.80 8.70
C ARG A 62 -11.91 -9.26 9.02
N SER A 63 -11.39 -10.21 8.26
CA SER A 63 -11.52 -11.62 8.56
C SER A 63 -10.75 -12.01 9.83
N GLU A 64 -11.09 -13.17 10.39
CA GLU A 64 -10.39 -13.72 11.57
C GLU A 64 -8.91 -14.00 11.29
N THR A 65 -8.56 -14.27 10.04
CA THR A 65 -7.18 -14.50 9.59
C THR A 65 -6.85 -13.55 8.43
N PRO A 66 -6.50 -12.28 8.73
CA PRO A 66 -6.25 -11.29 7.71
C PRO A 66 -5.20 -11.75 6.71
N ARG A 67 -5.48 -11.54 5.43
CA ARG A 67 -4.56 -11.78 4.32
C ARG A 67 -3.20 -11.15 4.62
N GLN A 68 -2.13 -11.91 4.37
CA GLN A 68 -0.76 -11.42 4.48
C GLN A 68 -0.29 -10.95 3.10
N LEU A 69 0.37 -9.80 3.03
CA LEU A 69 0.94 -9.26 1.79
C LEU A 69 2.28 -8.56 2.06
N LYS A 70 3.05 -8.33 1.00
CA LYS A 70 4.30 -7.57 1.15
C LYS A 70 3.97 -6.10 1.39
N LEU A 71 4.76 -5.45 2.25
CA LEU A 71 4.61 -4.02 2.53
C LEU A 71 4.68 -3.18 1.24
N VAL A 72 5.58 -3.54 0.32
CA VAL A 72 5.69 -2.89 -1.00
C VAL A 72 4.44 -3.06 -1.86
N GLU A 73 3.74 -4.19 -1.75
CA GLU A 73 2.48 -4.42 -2.49
C GLU A 73 1.34 -3.59 -1.89
N LEU A 74 1.32 -3.43 -0.56
CA LEU A 74 0.39 -2.56 0.14
C LEU A 74 0.57 -1.10 -0.29
N THR A 75 1.81 -0.57 -0.23
CA THR A 75 2.08 0.82 -0.61
C THR A 75 1.82 1.07 -2.10
N ASP A 76 2.21 0.14 -2.98
CA ASP A 76 1.91 0.21 -4.41
C ASP A 76 0.40 0.28 -4.68
N TRP A 77 -0.39 -0.52 -3.96
CA TRP A 77 -1.84 -0.51 -4.11
C TRP A 77 -2.48 0.77 -3.56
N LEU A 78 -2.02 1.28 -2.41
CA LEU A 78 -2.49 2.55 -1.85
C LEU A 78 -2.16 3.73 -2.78
N GLU A 79 -0.93 3.80 -3.30
CA GLU A 79 -0.55 4.79 -4.31
C GLU A 79 -1.45 4.71 -5.55
N ALA A 80 -1.78 3.49 -5.99
CA ALA A 80 -2.64 3.29 -7.14
C ALA A 80 -4.09 3.77 -6.92
N LEU A 81 -4.57 3.80 -5.66
CA LEU A 81 -5.90 4.29 -5.29
C LEU A 81 -5.96 5.82 -5.24
N VAL A 82 -4.88 6.49 -4.81
CA VAL A 82 -4.84 7.95 -4.62
C VAL A 82 -4.28 8.71 -5.83
N SER A 83 -3.76 8.00 -6.86
CA SER A 83 -3.15 8.56 -8.08
C SER A 83 -3.98 8.42 -9.36
#